data_AF-A0A937PQH9-F1
#
_entry.id   AF-A0A937PQH9-F1
#
_cell.length_a   1.000
_cell.length_b   1.000
_cell.length_c   1.000
_cell.angle_alpha   90.00
_cell.angle_beta   90.00
_cell.angle_gamma   90.00
#
_symmetry.space_group_name_H-M   'P 1'
#
loop_
_entity.id
_entity.type
_entity.pdbx_description
1 polymer ?
#
loop_
_entity_poly.entity_id
_entity_poly.type
_entity_poly.pdbx_seq_one_letter_code
_entity_poly.pdbx_strand_id
1 'polypeptide(L)'
;MRITSINLAGSIEKGKRLPRAFARVSRAIDSDYIEVETLAPDGALCRTHLVAPDCEEDIRCEAEQLQRILDGCAGTNTDIEEYVRVLQHFAD
;
A
#
# COMPACT_ATOMS: atom_id res chain seq x y z
N MET A 1 1.32 -18.21 13.26
CA MET A 1 1.06 -16.76 13.43
C MET A 1 0.81 -16.19 12.04
N ARG A 2 -0.25 -15.40 11.82
CA ARG A 2 -0.61 -14.84 10.51
C ARG A 2 -0.77 -13.33 10.65
N ILE A 3 -0.24 -12.57 9.69
CA ILE A 3 -0.36 -11.11 9.64
C ILE A 3 -1.66 -10.79 8.89
N THR A 4 -2.58 -10.06 9.51
CA THR A 4 -3.88 -9.69 8.92
C THR A 4 -3.91 -8.26 8.41
N SER A 5 -2.96 -7.42 8.84
CA SER A 5 -2.82 -6.04 8.37
C SER A 5 -1.42 -5.48 8.62
N ILE A 6 -0.96 -4.62 7.72
CA ILE A 6 0.27 -3.83 7.83
C ILE A 6 -0.07 -2.35 7.57
N ASN A 7 0.53 -1.46 8.37
CA ASN A 7 0.47 -0.02 8.14
C ASN A 7 1.80 0.44 7.52
N LEU A 8 1.71 1.21 6.45
CA LEU A 8 2.80 1.80 5.69
C LEU A 8 2.79 3.32 5.92
N ALA A 9 3.96 3.88 6.18
CA ALA A 9 4.16 5.32 6.27
C ALA A 9 5.02 5.75 5.08
N GLY A 10 4.55 6.76 4.35
CA GLY A 10 5.30 7.28 3.22
C GLY A 10 6.51 8.11 3.62
N SER A 11 7.22 8.60 2.61
CA SER A 11 8.40 9.43 2.79
C SER A 11 8.09 10.72 3.57
N ILE A 12 8.99 11.09 4.48
CA ILE A 12 8.93 12.34 5.22
C ILE A 12 9.76 13.38 4.48
N GLU A 13 9.11 14.40 3.91
CA GLU A 13 9.80 15.49 3.22
C GLU A 13 10.64 16.31 4.21
N LYS A 14 11.79 16.82 3.74
CA LYS A 14 12.73 17.60 4.56
C LYS A 14 12.01 18.81 5.18
N GLY A 15 11.95 18.85 6.51
CA GLY A 15 11.30 19.93 7.27
C GLY A 15 9.85 19.65 7.67
N LYS A 16 9.24 18.54 7.23
CA LYS A 16 7.96 18.06 7.76
C LYS A 16 8.18 17.10 8.92
N ARG A 17 7.19 17.04 9.84
CA ARG A 17 7.14 16.08 10.96
C ARG A 17 6.27 14.86 10.67
N LEU A 18 5.43 14.94 9.65
CA LEU A 18 4.48 13.90 9.25
C LEU A 18 4.87 13.35 7.88
N PRO A 19 4.69 12.05 7.63
CA PRO A 19 4.88 11.46 6.31
C PRO A 19 3.86 12.03 5.33
N ARG A 20 4.15 11.92 4.04
CA ARG A 20 3.30 12.47 2.97
C ARG A 20 1.88 11.90 2.99
N ALA A 21 1.78 10.60 3.21
CA ALA A 21 0.55 9.85 3.33
C ALA A 21 0.81 8.57 4.13
N PHE A 22 -0.26 7.90 4.51
CA PHE A 22 -0.21 6.56 5.08
C PHE A 22 -1.01 5.61 4.19
N ALA A 23 -0.68 4.32 4.27
CA ALA A 23 -1.51 3.29 3.70
C ALA A 23 -1.66 2.14 4.69
N ARG A 24 -2.78 1.43 4.60
CA ARG A 24 -3.03 0.22 5.35
C ARG A 24 -3.39 -0.87 4.36
N VAL A 25 -2.61 -1.94 4.38
CA VAL A 25 -2.85 -3.14 3.60
C VAL A 25 -3.40 -4.18 4.56
N SER A 26 -4.54 -4.76 4.25
CA SER A 26 -5.15 -5.81 5.07
C SER A 26 -5.90 -6.81 4.23
N ARG A 27 -5.98 -8.04 4.72
CA ARG A 27 -6.84 -9.08 4.15
C ARG A 27 -7.53 -9.82 5.27
N ALA A 28 -8.85 -9.81 5.28
CA ALA A 28 -9.61 -10.64 6.20
C ALA A 28 -9.42 -12.12 5.83
N ILE A 29 -9.45 -13.01 6.82
CA ILE A 29 -9.17 -14.45 6.65
C ILE A 29 -10.12 -15.11 5.63
N ASP A 30 -11.32 -14.57 5.46
CA ASP A 30 -12.37 -15.07 4.57
C ASP A 30 -12.57 -14.16 3.33
N SER A 31 -11.67 -13.20 3.08
CA SER A 31 -11.79 -12.26 1.97
C SER A 31 -11.07 -12.74 0.71
N ASP A 32 -11.79 -12.68 -0.40
CA ASP A 32 -11.26 -12.87 -1.75
C ASP A 32 -10.40 -11.68 -2.23
N TYR A 33 -10.41 -10.57 -1.50
CA TYR A 33 -9.69 -9.34 -1.88
C TYR A 33 -8.74 -8.86 -0.79
N ILE A 34 -7.63 -8.27 -1.22
CA ILE A 34 -6.74 -7.48 -0.37
C ILE A 34 -7.29 -6.05 -0.35
N GLU A 35 -7.55 -5.54 0.85
CA GLU A 35 -8.00 -4.16 1.06
C GLU A 35 -6.79 -3.25 1.26
N VAL A 36 -6.69 -2.23 0.42
CA VAL A 36 -5.66 -1.20 0.48
C VAL A 36 -6.33 0.15 0.76
N GLU A 37 -6.18 0.64 1.98
CA GLU A 37 -6.69 1.93 2.41
C GLU A 37 -5.56 2.96 2.35
N THR A 38 -5.79 4.09 1.71
CA THR A 38 -4.86 5.22 1.70
C THR A 38 -5.40 6.32 2.60
N LEU A 39 -4.56 6.84 3.48
CA LEU A 39 -4.91 7.89 4.41
C LEU A 39 -4.08 9.15 4.14
N ALA A 40 -4.75 10.28 4.25
CA ALA A 40 -4.13 11.60 4.27
C ALA A 40 -3.18 11.71 5.48
N PRO A 41 -2.22 12.66 5.44
CA PRO A 41 -1.33 12.90 6.57
C PRO A 41 -2.05 13.36 7.84
N ASP A 42 -3.27 13.89 7.73
CA ASP A 42 -4.15 14.22 8.87
C ASP A 42 -4.95 13.01 9.41
N GLY A 43 -4.83 11.85 8.76
CA GLY A 43 -5.51 10.61 9.14
C GLY A 43 -6.89 10.42 8.48
N ALA A 44 -7.38 11.37 7.68
CA ALA A 44 -8.59 11.15 6.89
C ALA A 44 -8.40 10.05 5.85
N LEU A 45 -9.35 9.13 5.77
CA LEU A 45 -9.40 8.12 4.71
C LEU A 45 -9.56 8.82 3.36
N CYS A 46 -8.57 8.67 2.47
CA CYS A 46 -8.64 9.20 1.12
C CYS A 46 -9.39 8.24 0.21
N ARG A 47 -8.96 6.97 0.18
CA ARG A 47 -9.48 5.99 -0.77
C ARG A 47 -9.22 4.58 -0.30
N THR A 48 -10.17 3.70 -0.56
CA THR A 48 -10.03 2.26 -0.39
C THR A 48 -10.01 1.60 -1.76
N HIS A 49 -9.07 0.67 -1.95
CA HIS A 49 -8.89 -0.13 -3.14
C HIS A 49 -9.01 -1.61 -2.77
N LEU A 50 -9.65 -2.36 -3.65
CA LEU A 50 -9.75 -3.81 -3.54
C LEU A 50 -8.85 -4.40 -4.61
N VAL A 51 -7.87 -5.20 -4.18
CA VAL A 51 -6.90 -5.84 -5.06
C VAL A 51 -7.20 -7.33 -5.12
N ALA A 52 -7.23 -7.88 -6.33
CA ALA A 52 -7.37 -9.32 -6.55
C ALA A 52 -6.02 -10.02 -6.26
N PRO A 53 -5.95 -10.94 -5.27
CA PRO A 53 -4.71 -11.61 -4.88
C PRO A 53 -4.16 -12.52 -5.99
N ASP A 54 -5.02 -13.04 -6.85
CA ASP A 54 -4.65 -13.93 -7.96
C ASP A 54 -4.25 -13.19 -9.25
N CYS A 55 -4.26 -11.85 -9.25
CA CYS A 55 -3.95 -11.03 -10.42
C CYS A 55 -2.64 -10.26 -10.21
N GLU A 56 -1.53 -10.77 -10.76
CA GLU A 56 -0.22 -10.10 -10.67
C GLU A 56 -0.23 -8.67 -11.25
N GLU A 57 -1.02 -8.43 -12.30
CA GLU A 57 -1.14 -7.09 -12.89
C GLU A 57 -1.83 -6.11 -11.92
N ASP A 58 -2.86 -6.58 -11.21
CA ASP A 58 -3.61 -5.78 -10.24
C ASP A 58 -2.75 -5.45 -9.02
N ILE A 59 -1.98 -6.43 -8.53
CA ILE A 59 -0.98 -6.24 -7.48
C ILE A 59 0.07 -5.22 -7.89
N ARG A 60 0.59 -5.31 -9.13
CA ARG A 60 1.61 -4.40 -9.63
C ARG A 60 1.06 -2.98 -9.78
N CYS A 61 -0.14 -2.84 -10.34
CA CYS A 61 -0.81 -1.56 -10.51
C CYS A 61 -1.06 -0.88 -9.16
N GLU A 62 -1.53 -1.63 -8.14
CA GLU A 62 -1.73 -1.07 -6.82
C GLU A 62 -0.40 -0.71 -6.14
N ALA A 63 0.65 -1.50 -6.33
CA ALA A 63 2.00 -1.17 -5.85
C ALA A 63 2.53 0.15 -6.45
N GLU A 64 2.33 0.40 -7.75
CA GLU A 64 2.67 1.67 -8.41
C GLU A 64 1.91 2.84 -7.78
N GLN A 65 0.63 2.65 -7.47
CA GLN A 65 -0.19 3.68 -6.84
C GLN A 65 0.24 3.98 -5.42
N LEU A 66 0.52 2.94 -4.62
CA LEU A 66 1.01 3.07 -3.25
C LEU A 66 2.30 3.88 -3.22
N GLN A 67 3.26 3.54 -4.07
CA GLN A 67 4.50 4.30 -4.19
C GLN A 67 4.24 5.77 -4.56
N ARG A 68 3.40 6.02 -5.56
CA ARG A 68 3.08 7.38 -5.99
C ARG A 68 2.44 8.21 -4.87
N ILE A 69 1.60 7.59 -4.04
CA ILE A 69 0.90 8.25 -2.94
C ILE A 69 1.86 8.50 -1.76
N LEU A 70 2.62 7.47 -1.38
CA LEU A 70 3.48 7.46 -0.19
C LEU A 70 4.80 8.19 -0.41
N ASP A 71 5.46 7.97 -1.54
CA ASP A 71 6.77 8.55 -1.85
C ASP A 71 6.67 9.80 -2.74
N GLY A 72 5.52 10.00 -3.40
CA GLY A 72 5.32 11.18 -4.26
C GLY A 72 6.08 11.13 -5.58
N CYS A 73 6.72 10.01 -5.91
CA CYS A 73 7.40 9.76 -7.17
C CYS A 73 6.72 8.61 -7.93
N ALA A 74 6.76 8.67 -9.27
CA ALA A 74 6.63 7.45 -10.06
C ALA A 74 7.98 6.74 -9.93
N GLY A 75 8.05 5.70 -9.11
CA GLY A 75 9.34 5.09 -8.78
C GLY A 75 9.96 4.37 -9.96
N THR A 76 11.22 4.02 -9.79
CA THR A 76 11.91 3.09 -10.67
C THR A 76 11.54 1.65 -10.31
N ASN A 77 11.65 0.72 -11.28
CA ASN A 77 11.25 -0.69 -11.13
C ASN A 77 11.77 -1.40 -9.87
N THR A 78 12.82 -0.89 -9.22
CA THR A 78 13.40 -1.46 -8.00
C THR A 78 12.68 -1.02 -6.73
N ASP A 79 12.17 0.20 -6.69
CA ASP A 79 11.52 0.79 -5.49
C ASP A 79 10.09 0.25 -5.30
N ILE A 80 9.45 -0.16 -6.40
CA ILE A 80 8.12 -0.78 -6.38
C ILE A 80 8.15 -2.21 -5.82
N GLU A 81 9.28 -2.93 -5.91
CA GLU A 81 9.35 -4.34 -5.51
C GLU A 81 9.00 -4.55 -4.04
N GLU A 82 9.32 -3.60 -3.16
CA GLU A 82 8.97 -3.68 -1.75
C GLU A 82 7.44 -3.61 -1.53
N TYR A 83 6.75 -2.74 -2.27
CA TYR A 83 5.29 -2.67 -2.24
C TYR A 83 4.63 -3.92 -2.84
N VAL A 84 5.19 -4.46 -3.92
CA VAL A 84 4.73 -5.74 -4.51
C VAL A 84 4.89 -6.87 -3.51
N ARG A 85 6.04 -6.98 -2.81
CA ARG A 85 6.26 -8.00 -1.78
C ARG A 85 5.27 -7.90 -0.62
N VAL A 86 4.95 -6.67 -0.19
CA VAL A 86 3.92 -6.45 0.84
C VAL A 86 2.57 -6.97 0.37
N LEU A 87 2.13 -6.63 -0.84
CA LEU A 87 0.85 -7.09 -1.38
C LEU A 87 0.83 -8.61 -1.61
N GLN A 88 1.93 -9.18 -2.12
CA GLN A 88 2.10 -10.62 -2.30
C GLN A 88 2.04 -11.38 -0.97
N HIS A 89 2.52 -10.81 0.13
CA HIS A 89 2.38 -11.41 1.45
C HIS A 89 0.91 -11.63 1.85
N PHE A 90 0.00 -10.78 1.36
CA PHE A 90 -1.43 -10.94 1.57
C PHE A 90 -2.12 -11.74 0.47
N ALA A 91 -1.44 -12.07 -0.63
CA ALA A 91 -1.98 -12.93 -1.68
C ALA A 91 -1.92 -14.43 -1.30
N ASP A 92 -0.95 -14.82 -0.47
CA ASP A 92 -0.70 -16.19 0.05
C ASP A 92 -1.60 -16.57 1.27
#